data_AF-A0A9D8MU47-F1
#
_entry.id   AF-A0A9D8MU47-F1
#
_cell.length_a   1.000
_cell.length_b   1.000
_cell.length_c   1.000
_cell.angle_alpha   90.00
_cell.angle_beta   90.00
_cell.angle_gamma   90.00
#
_symmetry.space_group_name_H-M   'P 1'
#
loop_
_entity.id
_entity.type
_entity.pdbx_description
1 polymer ?
#
loop_
_entity_poly.entity_id
_entity_poly.type
_entity_poly.pdbx_seq_one_letter_code
_entity_poly.pdbx_strand_id
1 'polypeptide(L)'
;MAKNNRRSIKLLQCVAAGMMFAGVCKAESRISVPEVESVKVLIDGKEGVNEWETASLIAPMLSMKNDAEIMPNGQVYLLCDKENIYIAVKTEFQMGTDEGGKQFLKALARERDSRVYDDDAVEIILSAEKNSPSYHQIIVNSIGTVYDAEYGPDGASTKWNLDGLETASTVNGTSWFLEVKLPRKELGLDGKSGFLLNICRDWAQIRL
;
A
#
# COMPACT_ATOMS: atom_id res chain seq x y z
N MET A 1 27.04 1.67 22.12
CA MET A 1 26.39 2.75 21.34
C MET A 1 26.24 2.28 19.90
N ALA A 2 25.05 1.80 19.53
CA ALA A 2 24.78 1.36 18.16
C ALA A 2 24.48 2.60 17.28
N LYS A 3 25.21 2.74 16.17
CA LYS A 3 24.98 3.80 15.19
C LYS A 3 23.75 3.42 14.36
N ASN A 4 22.61 4.05 14.64
CA ASN A 4 21.42 3.96 13.78
C ASN A 4 21.73 4.59 12.41
N ASN A 5 21.86 3.75 11.40
CA ASN A 5 22.13 4.18 10.03
C ASN A 5 20.80 4.54 9.35
N ARG A 6 20.32 5.77 9.53
CA ARG A 6 19.10 6.25 8.86
C ARG A 6 19.37 6.40 7.36
N ARG A 7 18.64 5.65 6.52
CA ARG A 7 18.70 5.73 5.06
C ARG A 7 17.39 6.31 4.51
N SER A 8 17.49 7.07 3.44
CA SER A 8 16.39 7.85 2.86
C SER A 8 15.74 7.09 1.71
N ILE A 9 14.41 6.92 1.76
CA ILE A 9 13.61 6.27 0.71
C ILE A 9 12.76 7.36 0.02
N LYS A 10 12.61 7.27 -1.31
CA LYS A 10 11.98 8.32 -2.11
C LYS A 10 10.53 7.92 -2.39
N LEU A 11 9.54 8.52 -1.76
CA LEU A 11 8.16 8.29 -2.14
C LEU A 11 7.88 9.07 -3.45
N LEU A 12 7.34 8.41 -4.47
CA LEU A 12 6.87 9.11 -5.66
C LEU A 12 5.53 8.51 -6.04
N GLN A 13 4.52 9.38 -6.06
CA GLN A 13 3.20 9.05 -6.57
C GLN A 13 3.30 8.76 -8.08
N CYS A 14 3.33 7.48 -8.44
CA CYS A 14 3.05 7.03 -9.80
C CYS A 14 1.54 7.19 -10.06
N VAL A 15 1.20 7.96 -11.09
CA VAL A 15 -0.14 8.05 -11.65
C VAL A 15 -0.20 7.07 -12.81
N ALA A 16 -0.96 5.99 -12.67
CA ALA A 16 -1.48 5.20 -13.78
C ALA A 16 -2.97 4.96 -13.45
N ALA A 17 -3.98 5.30 -14.25
CA ALA A 17 -4.03 5.61 -15.67
C ALA A 17 -4.92 6.85 -15.94
N GLY A 18 -4.56 7.62 -16.98
CA GLY A 18 -5.54 8.35 -17.79
C GLY A 18 -6.09 9.69 -17.29
N MET A 19 -5.24 10.68 -17.00
CA MET A 19 -5.56 12.10 -17.27
C MET A 19 -4.28 12.94 -17.18
N MET A 20 -3.93 13.63 -18.27
CA MET A 20 -2.91 14.68 -18.24
C MET A 20 -3.41 15.82 -17.35
N PHE A 21 -2.75 16.06 -16.21
CA PHE A 21 -2.83 17.34 -15.52
C PHE A 21 -1.50 18.08 -15.63
N ALA A 22 -1.54 19.17 -16.39
CA ALA A 22 -0.50 20.16 -16.42
C ALA A 22 -0.47 20.93 -15.08
N GLY A 23 0.74 21.20 -14.58
CA GLY A 23 0.99 22.35 -13.73
C GLY A 23 0.58 22.24 -12.26
N VAL A 24 1.22 21.34 -11.51
CA VAL A 24 1.53 21.61 -10.10
C VAL A 24 3.04 21.41 -9.94
N CYS A 25 3.72 22.36 -9.32
CA CYS A 25 5.11 22.23 -8.91
C CYS A 25 5.16 21.13 -7.82
N LYS A 26 5.22 19.87 -8.25
CA LYS A 26 5.00 18.69 -7.42
C LYS A 26 6.26 18.42 -6.60
N ALA A 27 6.33 18.95 -5.39
CA ALA A 27 7.40 18.62 -4.45
C ALA A 27 7.41 17.08 -4.25
N GLU A 28 8.51 16.43 -4.60
CA GLU A 28 8.70 15.00 -4.32
C GLU A 28 8.79 14.82 -2.79
N SER A 29 7.81 14.15 -2.19
CA SER A 29 7.87 13.83 -0.77
C SER A 29 8.89 12.71 -0.54
N ARG A 30 9.86 12.94 0.34
CA ARG A 30 10.84 11.92 0.74
C ARG A 30 10.61 11.55 2.19
N ILE A 31 10.63 10.26 2.47
CA ILE A 31 10.52 9.74 3.84
C ILE A 31 11.70 8.81 4.12
N SER A 32 12.38 9.02 5.25
CA SER A 32 13.35 8.03 5.71
C SER A 32 12.57 6.88 6.31
N VAL A 33 12.81 5.65 5.83
CA VAL A 33 12.23 4.44 6.42
C VAL A 33 13.34 3.74 7.20
N PRO A 34 13.13 3.37 8.46
CA PRO A 34 14.14 2.66 9.22
C PRO A 34 14.38 1.27 8.64
N GLU A 35 15.65 0.94 8.45
CA GLU A 35 16.13 -0.42 8.20
C GLU A 35 16.57 -1.00 9.54
N VAL A 36 15.84 -1.98 10.07
CA VAL A 36 16.16 -2.66 11.33
C VAL A 36 16.82 -4.01 11.06
N GLU A 37 17.59 -4.52 12.03
CA GLU A 37 18.30 -5.80 11.88
C GLU A 37 17.34 -6.98 11.75
N SER A 38 16.24 -6.96 12.50
CA SER A 38 15.13 -7.90 12.40
C SER A 38 13.85 -7.16 12.77
N VAL A 39 12.84 -7.27 11.90
CA VAL A 39 11.49 -6.81 12.22
C VAL A 39 10.82 -7.80 13.16
N LYS A 40 10.07 -7.30 14.15
CA LYS A 40 9.30 -8.12 15.11
C LYS A 40 7.80 -8.14 14.81
N VAL A 41 7.37 -7.34 13.81
CA VAL A 41 5.99 -7.28 13.35
C VAL A 41 5.54 -8.66 12.90
N LEU A 42 4.40 -9.10 13.42
CA LEU A 42 3.70 -10.30 12.97
C LEU A 42 2.62 -9.86 11.99
N ILE A 43 2.57 -10.47 10.80
CA ILE A 43 1.50 -10.20 9.83
C ILE A 43 0.25 -10.98 10.25
N ASP A 44 -0.49 -10.45 11.22
CA ASP A 44 -1.67 -11.10 11.81
C ASP A 44 -2.96 -10.26 11.68
N GLY A 45 -2.83 -9.05 11.13
CA GLY A 45 -3.93 -8.15 10.80
C GLY A 45 -4.48 -7.44 12.03
N LYS A 46 -3.77 -7.45 13.15
CA LYS A 46 -4.16 -6.77 14.39
C LYS A 46 -3.14 -5.71 14.72
N GLU A 47 -3.61 -4.56 15.16
CA GLU A 47 -2.72 -3.51 15.63
C GLU A 47 -2.17 -3.89 17.01
N GLY A 48 -0.99 -4.50 17.04
CA GLY A 48 -0.29 -4.82 18.28
C GLY A 48 0.20 -3.58 19.02
N VAL A 49 0.30 -3.68 20.35
CA VAL A 49 0.84 -2.61 21.18
C VAL A 49 2.31 -2.39 20.85
N ASN A 50 2.65 -1.16 20.42
CA ASN A 50 4.01 -0.72 20.05
C ASN A 50 4.67 -1.50 18.90
N GLU A 51 3.92 -2.35 18.19
CA GLU A 51 4.44 -3.18 17.11
C GLU A 51 5.03 -2.33 15.97
N TRP A 52 4.38 -1.20 15.69
CA TRP A 52 4.76 -0.24 14.65
C TRP A 52 5.45 1.02 15.22
N GLU A 53 5.89 1.02 16.49
CA GLU A 53 6.45 2.21 17.17
C GLU A 53 7.68 2.79 16.47
N THR A 54 8.53 1.92 15.92
CA THR A 54 9.73 2.35 15.20
C THR A 54 9.49 2.65 13.73
N ALA A 55 8.28 2.44 13.22
CA ALA A 55 7.97 2.63 11.81
C ALA A 55 7.88 4.12 11.45
N SER A 56 8.12 4.40 10.17
CA SER A 56 7.86 5.72 9.62
C SER A 56 6.37 5.88 9.32
N LEU A 57 5.77 6.94 9.84
CA LEU A 57 4.36 7.26 9.62
C LEU A 57 4.20 8.21 8.43
N ILE A 58 3.36 7.84 7.47
CA ILE A 58 2.83 8.71 6.42
C ILE A 58 1.37 9.00 6.77
N ALA A 59 1.10 10.25 7.13
CA ALA A 59 -0.23 10.78 7.35
C ALA A 59 -0.19 12.31 7.20
N PRO A 60 -1.33 12.95 6.87
CA PRO A 60 -2.57 12.34 6.39
C PRO A 60 -2.45 11.87 4.93
N MET A 61 -3.40 11.04 4.47
CA MET A 61 -3.54 10.73 3.05
C MET A 61 -4.27 11.86 2.31
N LEU A 62 -4.12 11.95 0.99
CA LEU A 62 -4.77 12.97 0.16
C LEU A 62 -5.84 12.33 -0.74
N SER A 63 -6.97 13.01 -0.91
CA SER A 63 -8.03 12.59 -1.83
C SER A 63 -7.68 12.98 -3.27
N MET A 64 -7.54 12.00 -4.16
CA MET A 64 -7.36 12.27 -5.58
C MET A 64 -8.65 12.78 -6.26
N LYS A 65 -9.83 12.49 -5.71
CA LYS A 65 -11.13 12.86 -6.26
C LYS A 65 -11.56 14.28 -5.86
N ASN A 66 -11.06 14.79 -4.73
CA ASN A 66 -11.45 16.07 -4.15
C ASN A 66 -10.26 17.05 -4.11
N ASP A 67 -9.57 17.27 -5.24
CA ASP A 67 -8.49 18.26 -5.36
C ASP A 67 -7.40 18.20 -4.26
N ALA A 68 -6.95 16.98 -3.91
CA ALA A 68 -5.97 16.72 -2.86
C ALA A 68 -6.42 17.15 -1.44
N GLU A 69 -7.73 17.11 -1.17
CA GLU A 69 -8.27 17.29 0.17
C GLU A 69 -7.60 16.33 1.17
N ILE A 70 -7.28 16.85 2.35
CA ILE A 70 -6.69 16.08 3.43
C ILE A 70 -7.70 15.06 3.95
N MET A 71 -7.33 13.79 3.89
CA MET A 71 -8.08 12.68 4.49
C MET A 71 -7.38 12.29 5.80
N PRO A 72 -7.82 12.84 6.95
CA PRO A 72 -7.14 12.61 8.23
C PRO A 72 -7.24 11.16 8.71
N ASN A 73 -8.14 10.39 8.11
CA ASN A 73 -8.49 9.04 8.53
C ASN A 73 -7.64 7.92 7.89
N GLY A 74 -6.53 8.26 7.24
CA GLY A 74 -5.61 7.29 6.64
C GLY A 74 -4.20 7.46 7.18
N GLN A 75 -3.64 6.38 7.72
CA GLN A 75 -2.29 6.30 8.23
C GLN A 75 -1.58 5.11 7.58
N VAL A 76 -0.35 5.33 7.13
CA VAL A 76 0.54 4.26 6.65
C VAL A 76 1.78 4.21 7.52
N TYR A 77 2.09 3.01 8.02
CA TYR A 77 3.32 2.73 8.73
C TYR A 77 4.26 1.95 7.81
N LEU A 78 5.52 2.38 7.73
CA LEU A 78 6.55 1.75 6.89
C LEU A 78 7.75 1.34 7.74
N LEU A 79 8.17 0.10 7.59
CA LEU A 79 9.37 -0.46 8.20
C LEU A 79 10.08 -1.36 7.18
N CYS A 80 11.38 -1.53 7.30
CA CYS A 80 12.14 -2.46 6.46
C CYS A 80 13.16 -3.23 7.30
N ASP A 81 13.49 -4.44 6.87
CA ASP A 81 14.78 -5.06 7.15
C ASP A 81 15.56 -5.22 5.83
N LYS A 82 16.62 -6.03 5.83
CA LYS A 82 17.43 -6.29 4.63
C LYS A 82 16.69 -7.07 3.55
N GLU A 83 15.66 -7.83 3.91
CA GLU A 83 15.00 -8.80 3.05
C GLU A 83 13.59 -8.36 2.66
N ASN A 84 12.91 -7.58 3.51
CA ASN A 84 11.48 -7.29 3.41
C ASN A 84 11.15 -5.82 3.66
N ILE A 85 10.04 -5.40 3.05
CA ILE A 85 9.34 -4.15 3.33
C ILE A 85 8.05 -4.51 4.07
N TYR A 86 7.75 -3.82 5.15
CA TYR A 86 6.56 -4.01 5.97
C TYR A 86 5.72 -2.74 5.91
N ILE A 87 4.43 -2.92 5.62
CA ILE A 87 3.47 -1.84 5.44
C ILE A 87 2.27 -2.16 6.31
N ALA A 88 1.87 -1.25 7.18
CA ALA A 88 0.52 -1.25 7.73
C ALA A 88 -0.27 -0.06 7.20
N VAL A 89 -1.52 -0.31 6.85
CA VAL A 89 -2.49 0.71 6.47
C VAL A 89 -3.62 0.68 7.49
N LYS A 90 -3.73 1.75 8.26
CA LYS A 90 -4.84 1.98 9.18
C LYS A 90 -5.75 3.03 8.58
N THR A 91 -7.00 2.65 8.36
CA THR A 91 -7.95 3.49 7.66
C THR A 91 -9.32 3.45 8.30
N GLU A 92 -9.97 4.60 8.36
CA GLU A 92 -11.42 4.66 8.53
C GLU A 92 -12.08 4.89 7.18
N PHE A 93 -13.29 4.38 7.01
CA PHE A 93 -14.05 4.51 5.77
C PHE A 93 -15.47 5.01 6.05
N GLN A 94 -16.01 5.74 5.07
CA GLN A 94 -17.43 6.10 5.04
C GLN A 94 -18.18 5.03 4.23
N MET A 95 -19.34 4.67 4.74
CA MET A 95 -19.94 3.36 4.53
C MET A 95 -20.61 3.21 3.17
N GLY A 96 -20.52 2.02 2.57
CA GLY A 96 -21.59 1.51 1.72
C GLY A 96 -22.66 0.87 2.61
N THR A 97 -23.93 1.17 2.37
CA THR A 97 -25.07 0.49 3.02
C THR A 97 -25.68 -0.51 2.05
N ASP A 98 -25.86 -1.76 2.47
CA ASP A 98 -26.74 -2.68 1.73
C ASP A 98 -28.20 -2.23 1.85
N GLU A 99 -29.09 -2.92 1.14
CA GLU A 99 -30.54 -2.69 1.20
C GLU A 99 -31.12 -2.85 2.62
N GLY A 100 -30.40 -3.49 3.54
CA GLY A 100 -30.74 -3.67 4.95
C GLY A 100 -30.09 -2.65 5.89
N GLY A 101 -29.35 -1.67 5.37
CA GLY A 101 -28.65 -0.66 6.17
C GLY A 101 -27.40 -1.18 6.90
N LYS A 102 -26.93 -2.39 6.59
CA LYS A 102 -25.68 -2.91 7.11
C LYS A 102 -24.53 -2.23 6.37
N GLN A 103 -23.57 -1.78 7.15
CA GLN A 103 -22.40 -1.09 6.66
C GLN A 103 -21.24 -2.07 6.46
N PHE A 104 -20.57 -2.03 5.31
CA PHE A 104 -19.47 -2.95 5.00
C PHE A 104 -18.53 -2.39 3.92
N LEU A 105 -17.34 -2.97 3.84
CA LEU A 105 -16.44 -2.86 2.69
C LEU A 105 -16.81 -3.90 1.65
N LYS A 106 -16.98 -3.49 0.40
CA LYS A 106 -17.18 -4.40 -0.72
C LYS A 106 -15.95 -5.29 -0.87
N ALA A 107 -16.15 -6.60 -0.72
CA ALA A 107 -15.11 -7.63 -0.83
C ALA A 107 -15.67 -8.88 -1.50
N LEU A 108 -15.96 -8.80 -2.80
CA LEU A 108 -16.56 -9.87 -3.59
C LEU A 108 -15.51 -10.76 -4.26
N ALA A 109 -14.32 -10.23 -4.56
CA ALA A 109 -13.21 -10.99 -5.11
C ALA A 109 -12.63 -11.92 -4.03
N ARG A 110 -12.71 -13.25 -4.26
CA ARG A 110 -12.28 -14.29 -3.29
C ARG A 110 -11.08 -15.10 -3.75
N GLU A 111 -10.70 -14.98 -5.02
CA GLU A 111 -9.60 -15.71 -5.62
C GLU A 111 -8.46 -14.74 -5.94
N ARG A 112 -7.22 -15.19 -5.76
CA ARG A 112 -6.05 -14.40 -6.15
C ARG A 112 -6.13 -14.03 -7.63
N ASP A 113 -5.73 -12.82 -7.97
CA ASP A 113 -5.69 -12.26 -9.33
C ASP A 113 -7.06 -12.15 -10.01
N SER A 114 -8.15 -12.37 -9.27
CA SER A 114 -9.48 -11.98 -9.71
C SER A 114 -9.63 -10.46 -9.68
N ARG A 115 -10.85 -9.95 -9.88
CA ARG A 115 -11.13 -8.51 -10.00
C ARG A 115 -11.10 -7.79 -8.65
N VAL A 116 -10.02 -7.94 -7.89
CA VAL A 116 -9.79 -7.31 -6.58
C VAL A 116 -9.80 -5.78 -6.70
N TYR A 117 -9.37 -5.24 -7.85
CA TYR A 117 -9.45 -3.83 -8.19
C TYR A 117 -10.88 -3.28 -8.34
N ASP A 118 -11.91 -4.13 -8.39
CA ASP A 118 -13.31 -3.71 -8.36
C ASP A 118 -13.89 -3.69 -6.93
N ASP A 119 -13.13 -4.11 -5.92
CA ASP A 119 -13.53 -4.11 -4.50
C ASP A 119 -13.03 -2.86 -3.77
N ASP A 120 -13.51 -2.66 -2.54
CA ASP A 120 -12.87 -1.71 -1.63
C ASP A 120 -11.50 -2.28 -1.21
N ALA A 121 -10.43 -1.60 -1.60
CA ALA A 121 -9.09 -2.17 -1.56
C ALA A 121 -8.01 -1.13 -1.22
N VAL A 122 -6.88 -1.64 -0.74
CA VAL A 122 -5.61 -0.90 -0.66
C VAL A 122 -4.77 -1.31 -1.86
N GLU A 123 -4.26 -0.32 -2.57
CA GLU A 123 -3.36 -0.51 -3.70
C GLU A 123 -1.97 0.04 -3.36
N ILE A 124 -0.95 -0.75 -3.64
CA ILE A 124 0.46 -0.48 -3.40
C ILE A 124 1.19 -0.57 -4.75
N ILE A 125 1.81 0.53 -5.17
CA ILE A 125 2.61 0.59 -6.40
C ILE A 125 4.06 0.85 -6.02
N LEU A 126 4.97 0.02 -6.53
CA LEU A 126 6.40 0.04 -6.20
C LEU A 126 7.26 0.08 -7.47
N SER A 127 8.29 0.91 -7.47
CA SER A 127 9.30 0.89 -8.52
C SER A 127 10.70 1.12 -7.98
N ALA A 128 11.69 0.44 -8.53
CA ALA A 128 13.08 0.60 -8.13
C ALA A 128 13.65 1.97 -8.54
N GLU A 129 13.16 2.56 -9.64
CA GLU A 129 13.78 3.70 -10.29
C GLU A 129 12.74 4.70 -10.80
N LYS A 130 13.11 5.98 -10.77
CA LYS A 130 12.25 7.06 -11.28
C LYS A 130 12.12 6.96 -12.79
N ASN A 131 10.89 7.14 -13.28
CA ASN A 131 10.53 7.03 -14.70
C ASN A 131 10.82 5.64 -15.31
N SER A 132 10.98 4.62 -14.47
CA SER A 132 11.06 3.24 -14.95
C SER A 132 9.73 2.86 -15.61
N PRO A 133 9.76 2.24 -16.81
CA PRO A 133 8.57 1.61 -17.37
C PRO A 133 8.16 0.37 -16.55
N SER A 134 9.06 -0.15 -15.71
CA SER A 134 8.82 -1.28 -14.84
C SER A 134 8.43 -0.88 -13.43
N TYR A 135 7.34 -1.46 -12.93
CA TYR A 135 6.83 -1.32 -11.58
C TYR A 135 5.99 -2.54 -11.18
N HIS A 136 5.75 -2.71 -9.89
CA HIS A 136 4.87 -3.75 -9.35
C HIS A 136 3.62 -3.09 -8.79
N GLN A 137 2.48 -3.75 -8.94
CA GLN A 137 1.20 -3.36 -8.37
C GLN A 137 0.71 -4.50 -7.51
N ILE A 138 0.37 -4.20 -6.26
CA ILE A 138 -0.22 -5.14 -5.31
C ILE A 138 -1.51 -4.50 -4.80
N ILE A 139 -2.62 -5.21 -4.91
CA ILE A 139 -3.94 -4.78 -4.45
C ILE A 139 -4.45 -5.80 -3.46
N VAL A 140 -4.93 -5.34 -2.30
CA VAL A 140 -5.47 -6.19 -1.26
C VAL A 140 -6.82 -5.66 -0.84
N ASN A 141 -7.88 -6.46 -0.95
CA ASN A 141 -9.20 -6.11 -0.42
C ASN A 141 -9.31 -6.44 1.09
N SER A 142 -10.41 -6.03 1.71
CA SER A 142 -10.59 -6.12 3.17
C SER A 142 -10.65 -7.53 3.79
N ILE A 143 -10.75 -8.57 2.95
CA ILE A 143 -10.74 -9.97 3.38
C ILE A 143 -9.40 -10.66 3.08
N GLY A 144 -8.41 -9.91 2.60
CA GLY A 144 -7.07 -10.41 2.30
C GLY A 144 -6.88 -11.02 0.92
N THR A 145 -7.87 -10.93 0.01
CA THR A 145 -7.68 -11.37 -1.38
C THR A 145 -6.70 -10.44 -2.06
N VAL A 146 -5.71 -11.03 -2.74
CA VAL A 146 -4.63 -10.31 -3.42
C VAL A 146 -4.83 -10.33 -4.93
N TYR A 147 -4.54 -9.21 -5.57
CA TYR A 147 -4.15 -9.14 -6.96
C TYR A 147 -2.72 -8.60 -7.01
N ASP A 148 -1.86 -9.23 -7.79
CA ASP A 148 -0.53 -8.71 -8.03
C ASP A 148 -0.08 -8.85 -9.49
N ALA A 149 0.68 -7.86 -9.94
CA ALA A 149 1.16 -7.82 -11.32
C ALA A 149 2.47 -7.06 -11.39
N GLU A 150 3.36 -7.55 -12.25
CA GLU A 150 4.51 -6.80 -12.73
C GLU A 150 4.13 -6.07 -14.02
N TYR A 151 4.65 -4.86 -14.19
CA TYR A 151 4.51 -4.06 -15.40
C TYR A 151 5.89 -3.84 -15.99
N GLY A 152 5.95 -3.76 -17.31
CA GLY A 152 7.17 -3.44 -18.05
C GLY A 152 6.88 -2.81 -19.41
N PRO A 153 7.91 -2.65 -20.26
CA PRO A 153 7.76 -2.06 -21.59
C PRO A 153 6.73 -2.78 -22.47
N ASP A 154 6.56 -4.09 -22.26
CA ASP A 154 5.67 -4.94 -23.05
C ASP A 154 4.25 -5.05 -22.45
N GLY A 155 3.96 -4.31 -21.38
CA GLY A 155 2.66 -4.28 -20.71
C GLY A 155 2.65 -4.95 -19.33
N ALA A 156 1.44 -5.34 -18.88
CA ALA A 156 1.22 -5.98 -17.60
C ALA A 156 1.33 -7.51 -17.69
N SER A 157 2.02 -8.14 -16.75
CA SER A 157 2.06 -9.59 -16.56
C SER A 157 1.32 -9.94 -15.27
N THR A 158 0.04 -10.30 -15.41
CA THR A 158 -0.83 -10.74 -14.30
C THR A 158 -0.65 -12.22 -13.96
N LYS A 159 0.32 -12.89 -14.59
CA LYS A 159 0.73 -14.26 -14.26
C LYS A 159 1.86 -14.29 -13.24
N TRP A 160 2.51 -13.14 -13.04
CA TRP A 160 3.52 -12.97 -12.03
C TRP A 160 2.84 -12.95 -10.66
N ASN A 161 3.39 -13.75 -9.76
CA ASN A 161 2.95 -13.85 -8.38
C ASN A 161 4.15 -13.56 -7.49
N LEU A 162 4.03 -12.54 -6.65
CA LEU A 162 5.03 -12.16 -5.66
C LEU A 162 5.22 -13.30 -4.66
N ASP A 163 6.33 -14.03 -4.80
CA ASP A 163 6.69 -15.10 -3.87
C ASP A 163 7.05 -14.50 -2.50
N GLY A 164 6.60 -15.15 -1.43
CA GLY A 164 6.81 -14.68 -0.04
C GLY A 164 5.98 -13.46 0.39
N LEU A 165 5.01 -13.01 -0.42
CA LEU A 165 4.00 -12.03 0.00
C LEU A 165 3.16 -12.59 1.17
N GLU A 166 3.03 -11.82 2.23
CA GLU A 166 2.10 -12.09 3.32
C GLU A 166 1.19 -10.89 3.54
N THR A 167 -0.10 -11.15 3.74
CA THR A 167 -1.10 -10.14 4.07
C THR A 167 -1.98 -10.65 5.21
N ALA A 168 -2.42 -9.74 6.06
CA ALA A 168 -3.44 -10.01 7.06
C ALA A 168 -4.21 -8.72 7.35
N SER A 169 -5.51 -8.85 7.64
CA SER A 169 -6.32 -7.68 7.92
C SER A 169 -7.48 -7.95 8.87
N THR A 170 -7.86 -6.91 9.60
CA THR A 170 -9.06 -6.89 10.44
C THR A 170 -9.91 -5.68 10.09
N VAL A 171 -11.22 -5.91 9.94
CA VAL A 171 -12.23 -4.85 9.89
C VAL A 171 -12.97 -4.84 11.23
N ASN A 172 -12.99 -3.69 11.90
CA ASN A 172 -13.71 -3.47 13.15
C ASN A 172 -14.53 -2.18 13.08
N GLY A 173 -15.85 -2.31 12.99
CA GLY A 173 -16.74 -1.17 12.77
C GLY A 173 -16.41 -0.44 11.46
N THR A 174 -16.09 0.85 11.57
CA THR A 174 -15.67 1.74 10.46
C THR A 174 -14.15 1.74 10.22
N SER A 175 -13.39 0.92 10.95
CA SER A 175 -11.93 0.87 10.84
C SER A 175 -11.48 -0.40 10.16
N TRP A 176 -10.52 -0.27 9.25
CA TRP A 176 -9.82 -1.37 8.62
C TRP A 176 -8.31 -1.20 8.86
N PHE A 177 -7.70 -2.27 9.36
CA PHE A 177 -6.27 -2.40 9.52
C PHE A 177 -5.77 -3.51 8.61
N LEU A 178 -4.82 -3.19 7.75
CA LEU A 178 -4.18 -4.11 6.82
C LEU A 178 -2.67 -4.11 7.09
N GLU A 179 -2.08 -5.29 7.16
CA GLU A 179 -0.64 -5.50 7.22
C GLU A 179 -0.17 -6.26 5.97
N VAL A 180 0.99 -5.86 5.45
CA VAL A 180 1.59 -6.42 4.24
C VAL A 180 3.10 -6.56 4.43
N LYS A 181 3.63 -7.75 4.14
CA LYS A 181 5.08 -8.01 4.01
C LYS A 181 5.40 -8.27 2.54
N LEU A 182 6.38 -7.52 2.03
CA LEU A 182 6.82 -7.59 0.64
C LEU A 182 8.31 -7.95 0.56
N PRO A 183 8.66 -9.09 -0.04
CA PRO A 183 10.05 -9.47 -0.26
C PRO A 183 10.74 -8.54 -1.26
N ARG A 184 11.88 -7.99 -0.86
CA ARG A 184 12.63 -7.01 -1.67
C ARG A 184 13.21 -7.61 -2.94
N LYS A 185 13.62 -8.88 -2.87
CA LYS A 185 14.27 -9.59 -3.97
C LYS A 185 13.37 -9.67 -5.20
N GLU A 186 12.14 -10.14 -5.01
CA GLU A 186 11.15 -10.30 -6.07
C GLU A 186 10.71 -8.96 -6.67
N LEU A 187 10.82 -7.87 -5.91
CA LEU A 187 10.53 -6.51 -6.36
C LEU A 187 11.72 -5.82 -7.07
N GLY A 188 12.87 -6.50 -7.22
CA GLY A 188 14.09 -5.91 -7.76
C GLY A 188 14.71 -4.84 -6.85
N LEU A 189 14.46 -4.92 -5.53
CA LEU A 189 14.89 -3.97 -4.50
C LEU A 189 16.02 -4.50 -3.60
N ASP A 190 16.56 -5.67 -3.91
CA ASP A 190 17.69 -6.26 -3.20
C ASP A 190 18.91 -5.32 -3.23
N GLY A 191 19.54 -5.12 -2.08
CA GLY A 191 20.67 -4.19 -1.89
C GLY A 191 20.37 -2.70 -2.17
N LYS A 192 19.17 -2.32 -2.62
CA LYS A 192 18.84 -0.92 -2.93
C LYS A 192 18.57 -0.11 -1.66
N SER A 193 19.17 1.07 -1.56
CA SER A 193 18.96 1.96 -0.40
C SER A 193 17.64 2.74 -0.43
N GLY A 194 16.86 2.61 -1.51
CA GLY A 194 15.58 3.29 -1.68
C GLY A 194 14.83 2.78 -2.91
N PHE A 195 13.53 3.08 -2.94
CA PHE A 195 12.57 2.73 -3.96
C PHE A 195 11.49 3.80 -3.99
N LEU A 196 10.69 3.80 -5.05
CA LEU A 196 9.47 4.59 -5.20
C LEU A 196 8.27 3.79 -4.73
N LEU A 197 7.38 4.46 -4.01
CA LEU A 197 6.17 3.88 -3.47
C LEU A 197 5.01 4.87 -3.62
N ASN A 198 3.85 4.34 -3.98
CA ASN A 198 2.56 5.00 -3.89
C ASN A 198 1.59 4.04 -3.20
N ILE A 199 0.77 4.56 -2.28
CA ILE A 199 -0.25 3.77 -1.59
C ILE A 199 -1.57 4.53 -1.71
N CYS A 200 -2.58 3.85 -2.23
CA CYS A 200 -3.93 4.36 -2.39
C CYS A 200 -4.91 3.47 -1.64
N ARG A 201 -6.02 4.07 -1.20
CA ARG A 201 -7.23 3.35 -0.83
C ARG A 201 -8.24 3.64 -1.94
N ASP A 202 -8.68 2.61 -2.65
CA ASP A 202 -9.77 2.77 -3.59
C ASP A 202 -11.06 2.29 -2.96
N TRP A 203 -12.05 3.16 -2.99
CA TRP A 203 -13.40 2.86 -2.56
C TRP A 203 -14.21 2.68 -3.82
N ALA A 204 -14.54 1.43 -4.15
CA ALA A 204 -15.25 1.04 -5.35
C ALA A 204 -16.73 1.47 -5.34
N GLN A 205 -17.14 2.24 -4.32
CA GLN A 205 -18.52 2.51 -3.90
C GLN A 205 -19.59 2.30 -4.98
N ILE A 206 -20.56 1.47 -4.60
CA ILE A 206 -21.88 1.38 -5.21
C ILE A 206 -22.47 2.79 -5.23
N ARG A 207 -22.65 3.35 -6.43
CA ARG A 207 -23.68 4.36 -6.62
C ARG A 207 -25.01 3.65 -6.35
N LEU A 208 -25.69 4.02 -5.26
CA LEU A 208 -27.13 3.88 -5.19
C LEU A 208 -27.75 4.92 -6.14
#